data_AF-G9NP71-F1
#
_entry.id   AF-G9NP71-F1
#
_cell.length_a   1.000
_cell.length_b   1.000
_cell.length_c   1.000
_cell.angle_alpha   90.00
_cell.angle_beta   90.00
_cell.angle_gamma   90.00
#
_symmetry.space_group_name_H-M   'P 1'
#
loop_
_entity.id
_entity.type
_entity.pdbx_description
1 polymer ?
#
loop_
_entity_poly.entity_id
_entity_poly.type
_entity_poly.pdbx_seq_one_letter_code
_entity_poly.pdbx_strand_id
1 'polypeptide(L)'
;MTEDESLSKSPSGPQSAVFSYFHFNPAIHSHEKQKPYEILINLPSAETNPDTYTCHNQEFEDHSTTVQDVRDREGDFSLDRNGMCWRTWHGPDAWQGIDAQEVEDMGHDRIQEEYIAAAEAFIREELERQDGRAIGVVKVFDWRLRISMNIKEFVSRIINPDNGLNAMIPVTHPHVVHQSFGGAVTRVRVHMGD
;
A
#
# COMPACT_ATOMS: atom_id res chain seq x y z
N MET A 1 40.96 -18.34 0.35
CA MET A 1 39.56 -18.75 0.21
C MET A 1 38.78 -17.47 0.00
N THR A 2 38.61 -17.10 -1.25
CA THR A 2 37.85 -15.93 -1.68
C THR A 2 36.42 -16.39 -1.87
N GLU A 3 35.51 -15.90 -1.03
CA GLU A 3 34.08 -16.08 -1.20
C GLU A 3 33.64 -15.26 -2.41
N ASP A 4 33.17 -15.98 -3.43
CA ASP A 4 32.60 -15.43 -4.64
C ASP A 4 31.16 -15.01 -4.32
N GLU A 5 30.99 -13.78 -3.83
CA GLU A 5 29.69 -13.13 -3.76
C GLU A 5 29.22 -12.88 -5.20
N SER A 6 28.55 -13.88 -5.77
CA SER A 6 27.79 -13.71 -6.99
C SER A 6 26.57 -12.84 -6.67
N LEU A 7 26.79 -11.52 -6.62
CA LEU A 7 25.75 -10.52 -6.72
C LEU A 7 24.94 -10.82 -7.98
N SER A 8 23.76 -11.41 -7.77
CA SER A 8 22.70 -11.55 -8.75
C SER A 8 22.43 -10.17 -9.34
N LYS A 9 23.05 -9.87 -10.49
CA LYS A 9 22.75 -8.67 -11.26
C LYS A 9 21.28 -8.78 -11.65
N SER A 10 20.44 -7.98 -11.01
CA SER A 10 19.06 -7.76 -11.45
C SER A 10 19.10 -7.48 -12.95
N PRO A 11 18.26 -8.12 -13.78
CA PRO A 11 18.37 -7.97 -15.22
C PRO A 11 18.09 -6.51 -15.60
N SER A 12 19.14 -5.78 -15.97
CA SER A 12 19.03 -4.40 -16.43
C SER A 12 18.47 -4.40 -17.86
N GLY A 13 17.14 -4.41 -17.98
CA GLY A 13 16.45 -4.37 -19.26
C GLY A 13 14.92 -4.45 -19.10
N PRO A 14 14.14 -4.15 -20.16
CA PRO A 14 12.70 -4.33 -20.13
C PRO A 14 12.34 -5.80 -19.85
N GLN A 15 11.57 -6.04 -18.80
CA GLN A 15 11.11 -7.36 -18.39
C GLN A 15 9.62 -7.49 -18.67
N SER A 16 9.18 -8.64 -19.17
CA SER A 16 7.75 -8.91 -19.25
C SER A 16 7.25 -9.31 -17.86
N ALA A 17 6.32 -8.55 -17.30
CA ALA A 17 5.60 -8.91 -16.09
C ALA A 17 4.12 -9.08 -16.40
N VAL A 18 3.47 -10.04 -15.75
CA VAL A 18 2.02 -10.17 -15.79
C VAL A 18 1.48 -9.36 -14.63
N PHE A 19 0.66 -8.34 -14.94
CA PHE A 19 -0.09 -7.62 -13.92
C PHE A 19 -1.56 -8.00 -14.03
N SER A 20 -2.17 -8.24 -12.88
CA SER A 20 -3.60 -8.47 -12.77
C SER A 20 -4.29 -7.11 -12.62
N TYR A 21 -4.92 -6.63 -13.68
CA TYR A 21 -5.66 -5.37 -13.67
C TYR A 21 -7.09 -5.60 -13.23
N PHE A 22 -7.61 -4.69 -12.39
CA PHE A 22 -8.99 -4.77 -11.93
C PHE A 22 -9.97 -4.69 -13.10
N HIS A 23 -10.83 -5.70 -13.23
CA HIS A 23 -11.92 -5.76 -14.18
C HIS A 23 -13.23 -5.48 -13.43
N PHE A 24 -13.84 -4.32 -13.72
CA PHE A 24 -15.12 -3.99 -13.10
C PHE A 24 -16.23 -4.84 -13.72
N ASN A 25 -16.76 -5.82 -12.97
CA ASN A 25 -17.92 -6.60 -13.41
C ASN A 25 -19.23 -5.85 -13.06
N PRO A 26 -19.94 -5.26 -14.05
CA PRO A 26 -21.17 -4.56 -13.79
C PRO A 26 -22.28 -5.49 -13.27
N ALA A 27 -22.30 -6.78 -13.61
CA ALA A 27 -23.32 -7.69 -13.13
C ALA A 27 -23.27 -7.84 -11.60
N ILE A 28 -22.07 -7.94 -11.01
CA ILE A 28 -21.88 -8.08 -9.57
C ILE A 28 -22.14 -6.75 -8.85
N HIS A 29 -21.59 -5.66 -9.38
CA HIS A 29 -21.60 -4.37 -8.67
C HIS A 29 -22.85 -3.51 -8.93
N SER A 30 -23.58 -3.73 -10.04
CA SER A 30 -24.79 -2.96 -10.37
C SER A 30 -26.10 -3.63 -9.97
N HIS A 31 -26.20 -4.97 -10.05
CA HIS A 31 -27.43 -5.66 -9.67
C HIS A 31 -27.58 -5.82 -8.15
N GLU A 32 -26.51 -6.14 -7.44
CA GLU A 32 -26.57 -6.44 -6.01
C GLU A 32 -26.13 -5.28 -5.11
N LYS A 33 -25.68 -4.16 -5.70
CA LYS A 33 -25.09 -3.00 -5.01
C LYS A 33 -23.96 -3.38 -4.04
N GLN A 34 -23.31 -4.53 -4.24
CA GLN A 34 -22.22 -4.95 -3.39
C GLN A 34 -20.97 -4.13 -3.72
N LYS A 35 -20.45 -3.44 -2.70
CA LYS A 35 -19.15 -2.76 -2.81
C LYS A 35 -18.05 -3.80 -3.02
N PRO A 36 -16.98 -3.47 -3.77
CA PRO A 36 -15.80 -4.33 -3.83
C PRO A 36 -15.27 -4.62 -2.43
N TYR A 37 -15.00 -5.88 -2.11
CA TYR A 37 -14.44 -6.32 -0.83
C TYR A 37 -13.38 -7.39 -1.05
N GLU A 38 -12.54 -7.56 -0.03
CA GLU A 38 -11.58 -8.65 0.13
C GLU A 38 -11.54 -9.02 1.61
N ILE A 39 -11.68 -10.31 1.92
CA ILE A 39 -11.69 -10.90 3.25
C ILE A 39 -10.33 -11.58 3.43
N LEU A 40 -9.53 -11.01 4.32
CA LEU A 40 -8.13 -11.43 4.54
C LEU A 40 -7.99 -12.56 5.57
N ILE A 41 -9.11 -13.14 6.02
CA ILE A 41 -9.16 -14.27 6.95
C ILE A 41 -9.67 -15.51 6.20
N ASN A 42 -9.13 -16.68 6.55
CA ASN A 42 -9.64 -17.94 6.00
C ASN A 42 -11.08 -18.16 6.50
N LEU A 43 -12.04 -18.08 5.58
CA LEU A 43 -13.38 -18.54 5.83
C LEU A 43 -13.35 -20.08 5.83
N PRO A 44 -13.72 -20.76 6.94
CA PRO A 44 -13.62 -22.22 7.06
C PRO A 44 -14.33 -22.98 5.93
N SER A 45 -15.29 -22.33 5.29
CA SER A 45 -16.14 -22.89 4.24
C SER A 45 -15.74 -22.49 2.82
N ALA A 46 -14.82 -21.53 2.61
CA ALA A 46 -14.43 -21.09 1.27
C ALA A 46 -13.72 -22.18 0.45
N GLU A 47 -12.91 -23.03 1.11
CA GLU A 47 -12.25 -24.17 0.45
C GLU A 47 -13.24 -25.28 0.06
N THR A 48 -14.35 -25.40 0.78
CA THR A 48 -15.37 -26.45 0.57
C THR A 48 -16.56 -26.01 -0.27
N ASN A 49 -16.88 -24.72 -0.30
CA ASN A 49 -18.02 -24.12 -1.00
C ASN A 49 -17.63 -22.75 -1.57
N PRO A 50 -16.73 -22.71 -2.57
CA PRO A 50 -16.19 -21.46 -3.10
C PRO A 50 -17.26 -20.56 -3.73
N ASP A 51 -18.34 -21.15 -4.26
CA ASP A 51 -19.45 -20.38 -4.87
C ASP A 51 -20.35 -19.69 -3.84
N THR A 52 -20.29 -20.10 -2.56
CA THR A 52 -21.12 -19.54 -1.48
C THR A 52 -20.33 -18.62 -0.56
N TYR A 53 -19.04 -18.89 -0.36
CA TYR A 53 -18.16 -18.13 0.50
C TYR A 53 -16.96 -17.64 -0.29
N THR A 54 -17.12 -16.50 -0.96
CA THR A 54 -16.03 -15.85 -1.69
C THR A 54 -15.27 -14.91 -0.77
N CYS A 55 -13.94 -14.94 -0.84
CA CYS A 55 -13.10 -14.00 -0.10
C CYS A 55 -13.01 -12.64 -0.80
N HIS A 56 -13.34 -12.53 -2.08
CA HIS A 56 -13.44 -11.26 -2.78
C HIS A 56 -14.58 -11.33 -3.80
N ASN A 57 -15.14 -10.18 -4.14
CA ASN A 57 -16.07 -10.02 -5.27
C ASN A 57 -15.46 -9.18 -6.40
N GLN A 58 -14.13 -9.18 -6.47
CA GLN A 58 -13.34 -8.47 -7.47
C GLN A 58 -12.87 -9.44 -8.55
N GLU A 59 -12.96 -9.04 -9.80
CA GLU A 59 -12.40 -9.78 -10.94
C GLU A 59 -11.15 -9.07 -11.43
N PHE A 60 -10.17 -9.85 -11.87
CA PHE A 60 -8.92 -9.33 -12.41
C PHE A 60 -8.62 -9.99 -13.75
N GLU A 61 -8.07 -9.20 -14.65
CA GLU A 61 -7.60 -9.62 -15.97
C GLU A 61 -6.08 -9.55 -16.00
N ASP A 62 -5.44 -10.68 -16.30
CA ASP A 62 -4.00 -10.75 -16.45
C ASP A 62 -3.56 -10.10 -17.75
N HIS A 63 -2.71 -9.09 -17.65
CA HIS A 63 -2.14 -8.43 -18.81
C HIS A 63 -0.62 -8.42 -18.74
N SER A 64 0.00 -9.04 -19.75
CA SER A 64 1.44 -9.04 -19.92
C SER A 64 1.90 -7.66 -20.36
N THR A 65 2.61 -6.97 -19.47
CA THR A 65 3.15 -5.63 -19.70
C THR A 65 4.67 -5.68 -19.64
N THR A 66 5.33 -4.95 -20.53
CA THR A 66 6.77 -4.74 -20.42
C THR A 66 7.05 -3.70 -19.34
N VAL A 67 7.64 -4.13 -18.23
CA VAL A 67 8.11 -3.31 -17.12
C VAL A 67 9.55 -2.94 -17.37
N GLN A 68 9.88 -1.67 -17.20
CA GLN A 68 11.25 -1.22 -17.19
C GLN A 68 11.63 -0.87 -15.75
N ASP A 69 12.78 -1.41 -15.30
CA ASP A 69 13.37 -0.98 -14.05
C ASP A 69 13.80 0.49 -14.18
N VAL A 70 13.33 1.32 -13.25
CA VAL A 70 13.58 2.77 -13.22
C VAL A 70 14.58 3.16 -12.13
N ARG A 71 15.06 2.20 -11.32
CA ARG A 71 16.09 2.46 -10.31
C ARG A 71 17.33 3.05 -10.99
N ASP A 72 17.87 4.12 -10.42
CA ASP A 72 19.00 4.92 -10.93
C ASP A 72 18.72 5.73 -12.22
N ARG A 73 17.46 5.73 -12.70
CA ARG A 73 17.00 6.51 -13.85
C ARG A 73 15.81 7.41 -13.51
N GLU A 74 15.61 7.72 -12.24
CA GLU A 74 14.45 8.49 -11.75
C GLU A 74 14.38 9.89 -12.38
N GLY A 75 15.53 10.50 -12.66
CA GLY A 75 15.63 11.81 -13.31
C GLY A 75 15.26 11.81 -14.80
N ASP A 76 15.17 10.65 -15.45
CA ASP A 76 14.78 10.53 -16.86
C ASP A 76 13.26 10.62 -17.05
N PHE A 77 12.49 10.57 -15.96
CA PHE A 77 11.03 10.60 -15.98
C PHE A 77 10.53 11.87 -15.30
N SER A 78 9.94 12.78 -16.07
CA SER A 78 9.21 13.94 -15.55
C SER A 78 7.74 13.76 -15.87
N LEU A 79 6.94 13.49 -14.85
CA LEU A 79 5.49 13.42 -14.96
C LEU A 79 4.89 14.70 -14.35
N ASP A 80 4.06 15.38 -15.13
CA ASP A 80 3.59 16.73 -14.84
C ASP A 80 2.36 16.77 -13.89
N ARG A 81 1.83 18.00 -13.77
CA ARG A 81 1.10 18.64 -12.67
C ARG A 81 -0.05 17.88 -11.98
N ASN A 82 -0.45 16.67 -12.39
CA ASN A 82 -1.41 15.85 -11.64
C ASN A 82 -1.25 14.31 -11.83
N GLY A 83 -0.11 13.80 -12.34
CA GLY A 83 0.04 12.37 -12.64
C GLY A 83 1.35 11.79 -12.11
N MET A 84 1.34 11.24 -10.89
CA MET A 84 2.42 10.46 -10.26
C MET A 84 3.84 11.08 -10.30
N CYS A 85 4.20 11.80 -9.25
CA CYS A 85 5.56 12.28 -9.03
C CYS A 85 6.37 11.27 -8.20
N TRP A 86 7.62 11.01 -8.60
CA TRP A 86 8.57 10.23 -7.82
C TRP A 86 9.46 11.16 -7.00
N ARG A 87 9.46 10.96 -5.68
CA ARG A 87 10.39 11.60 -4.76
C ARG A 87 10.93 10.55 -3.81
N THR A 88 12.24 10.56 -3.64
CA THR A 88 12.91 9.66 -2.71
C THR A 88 12.96 10.34 -1.35
N TRP A 89 12.33 9.72 -0.37
CA TRP A 89 12.45 10.10 1.03
C TRP A 89 13.30 9.06 1.75
N HIS A 90 14.37 9.51 2.39
CA HIS A 90 15.28 8.62 3.13
C HIS A 90 14.84 8.35 4.57
N GLY A 91 13.70 8.93 4.98
CA GLY A 91 13.24 8.86 6.36
C GLY A 91 14.19 9.60 7.32
N PRO A 92 13.84 9.65 8.62
CA PRO A 92 14.79 10.05 9.65
C PRO A 92 15.82 8.93 9.89
N ASP A 93 17.09 9.28 10.13
CA ASP A 93 18.19 8.31 10.30
C ASP A 93 17.91 7.24 11.38
N ALA A 94 17.17 7.61 12.44
CA ALA A 94 16.79 6.71 13.52
C ALA A 94 15.86 5.55 13.08
N TRP A 95 15.28 5.64 11.89
CA TRP A 95 14.34 4.65 11.33
C TRP A 95 15.00 3.77 10.25
N GLN A 96 16.30 3.94 9.99
CA GLN A 96 17.01 3.14 9.01
C GLN A 96 17.52 1.83 9.63
N GLY A 97 17.25 0.71 8.96
CA GLY A 97 17.79 -0.60 9.35
C GLY A 97 17.12 -1.27 10.56
N ILE A 98 16.01 -0.73 11.05
CA ILE A 98 15.22 -1.34 12.12
C ILE A 98 14.27 -2.40 11.57
N ASP A 99 14.07 -3.47 12.33
CA ASP A 99 13.12 -4.52 12.02
C ASP A 99 11.71 -4.23 12.56
N ALA A 100 10.76 -5.10 12.21
CA ALA A 100 9.37 -4.91 12.62
C ALA A 100 9.14 -5.03 14.13
N GLN A 101 9.93 -5.86 14.82
CA GLN A 101 9.80 -6.03 16.26
C GLN A 101 10.32 -4.78 16.98
N GLU A 102 11.42 -4.21 16.49
CA GLU A 102 11.96 -2.95 17.01
C GLU A 102 10.96 -1.80 16.82
N VAL A 103 10.24 -1.76 15.69
CA VAL A 103 9.15 -0.79 15.46
C VAL A 103 7.96 -1.02 16.42
N GLU A 104 7.58 -2.27 16.66
CA GLU A 104 6.54 -2.62 17.65
C GLU A 104 6.93 -2.16 19.06
N ASP A 105 8.18 -2.37 19.46
CA ASP A 105 8.71 -2.03 20.78
C ASP A 105 8.79 -0.51 21.03
N MET A 106 8.93 0.30 19.96
CA MET A 106 8.92 1.76 20.05
C MET A 106 7.55 2.34 20.42
N GLY A 107 6.47 1.63 20.11
CA GLY A 107 5.11 2.05 20.41
C GLY A 107 4.53 3.10 19.45
N HIS A 108 3.22 3.31 19.56
CA HIS A 108 2.44 4.20 18.68
C HIS A 108 2.89 5.65 18.75
N ASP A 109 3.11 6.16 19.97
CA ASP A 109 3.37 7.58 20.20
C ASP A 109 4.63 8.02 19.46
N ARG A 110 5.69 7.21 19.52
CA ARG A 110 6.96 7.52 18.88
C ARG A 110 6.88 7.49 17.35
N ILE A 111 6.15 6.53 16.78
CA ILE A 111 5.89 6.47 15.34
C ILE A 111 5.14 7.72 14.88
N GLN A 112 4.15 8.16 15.67
CA GLN A 112 3.33 9.31 15.34
C GLN A 112 4.09 10.63 15.45
N GLU A 113 4.88 10.79 16.51
CA GLU A 113 5.64 12.02 16.80
C GLU A 113 6.88 12.18 15.92
N GLU A 114 7.54 11.08 15.53
CA GLU A 114 8.77 11.14 14.73
C GLU A 114 8.49 10.80 13.26
N TYR A 115 8.12 9.56 12.95
CA TYR A 115 8.06 9.07 11.58
C TYR A 115 6.92 9.72 10.79
N ILE A 116 5.71 9.71 11.34
CA ILE A 116 4.53 10.26 10.67
C ILE A 116 4.64 11.78 10.54
N ALA A 117 5.09 12.47 11.59
CA ALA A 117 5.31 13.91 11.53
C ALA A 117 6.34 14.29 10.44
N ALA A 118 7.44 13.52 10.33
CA ALA A 118 8.43 13.73 9.28
C ALA A 118 7.88 13.43 7.88
N ALA A 119 7.05 12.38 7.73
CA ALA A 119 6.38 12.07 6.47
C ALA A 119 5.37 13.17 6.06
N GLU A 120 4.54 13.66 7.00
CA GLU A 120 3.61 14.76 6.77
C GLU A 120 4.35 16.04 6.32
N ALA A 121 5.49 16.34 6.95
CA ALA A 121 6.32 17.48 6.58
C ALA A 121 6.90 17.35 5.15
N PHE A 122 7.49 16.19 4.84
CA PHE A 122 8.04 15.90 3.52
C PHE A 122 6.98 16.02 2.41
N ILE A 123 5.81 15.40 2.61
CA ILE A 123 4.72 15.45 1.62
C ILE A 123 4.23 16.89 1.44
N ARG A 124 4.15 17.68 2.51
CA ARG A 124 3.72 19.08 2.44
C ARG A 124 4.70 19.96 1.65
N GLU A 125 6.00 19.67 1.76
CA GLU A 125 7.06 20.40 1.03
C GLU A 125 7.08 20.05 -0.45
N GLU A 126 6.81 18.79 -0.80
CA GLU A 126 6.83 18.31 -2.19
C GLU A 126 5.54 18.59 -2.98
N LEU A 127 4.41 18.77 -2.29
CA LEU A 127 3.13 18.98 -2.93
C LEU A 127 2.75 20.46 -3.04
N GLU A 128 2.30 20.84 -4.23
CA GLU A 128 1.66 22.12 -4.50
C GLU A 128 0.19 21.91 -4.88
N ARG A 129 -0.65 22.89 -4.56
CA ARG A 129 -2.03 22.97 -5.04
C ARG A 129 -2.06 23.23 -6.54
N GLN A 130 -3.19 22.91 -7.17
CA GLN A 130 -3.41 23.18 -8.60
C GLN A 130 -3.34 24.66 -8.99
N ASP A 131 -3.45 25.58 -8.04
CA ASP A 131 -3.26 27.03 -8.23
C ASP A 131 -1.80 27.48 -8.02
N GLY A 132 -0.87 26.54 -7.80
CA GLY A 132 0.56 26.79 -7.57
C GLY A 132 0.88 27.29 -6.16
N ARG A 133 -0.06 27.18 -5.21
CA ARG A 133 0.17 27.56 -3.80
C ARG A 133 0.59 26.36 -2.98
N ALA A 134 1.36 26.61 -1.93
CA ALA A 134 1.75 25.57 -0.98
C ALA A 134 0.52 24.88 -0.33
N ILE A 135 0.66 23.60 -0.01
CA ILE A 135 -0.31 22.86 0.78
C ILE A 135 -0.25 23.35 2.23
N GLY A 136 -1.39 23.74 2.79
CA GLY A 136 -1.46 24.26 4.15
C GLY A 136 -1.26 23.18 5.22
N VAL A 137 -1.90 22.01 5.02
CA VAL A 137 -1.89 20.90 5.99
C VAL A 137 -1.86 19.57 5.24
N VAL A 138 -1.01 18.67 5.70
CA VAL A 138 -1.03 17.24 5.37
C VAL A 138 -1.30 16.50 6.68
N LYS A 139 -2.19 15.51 6.64
CA LYS A 139 -2.51 14.68 7.80
C LYS A 139 -2.58 13.22 7.41
N VAL A 140 -1.85 12.37 8.12
CA VAL A 140 -1.99 10.92 8.06
C VAL A 140 -3.08 10.52 9.04
N PHE A 141 -4.11 9.84 8.54
CA PHE A 141 -5.28 9.43 9.32
C PHE A 141 -5.20 7.98 9.80
N ASP A 142 -4.52 7.13 9.06
CA ASP A 142 -4.33 5.72 9.39
C ASP A 142 -2.98 5.27 8.83
N TRP A 143 -2.33 4.38 9.56
CA TRP A 143 -1.06 3.77 9.18
C TRP A 143 -1.04 2.32 9.69
N ARG A 144 -0.38 1.45 8.94
CA ARG A 144 -0.29 0.02 9.25
C ARG A 144 1.12 -0.47 9.00
N LEU A 145 1.71 -1.13 9.99
CA LEU A 145 2.97 -1.82 9.82
C LEU A 145 2.79 -2.99 8.84
N ARG A 146 3.70 -3.12 7.88
CA ARG A 146 3.71 -4.21 6.89
C ARG A 146 5.01 -4.99 6.98
N ILE A 147 4.92 -6.32 6.97
CA ILE A 147 6.09 -7.21 7.01
C ILE A 147 6.02 -8.27 5.92
N SER A 148 7.17 -8.58 5.33
CA SER A 148 7.29 -9.72 4.43
C SER A 148 7.35 -11.00 5.27
N MET A 149 6.23 -11.71 5.37
CA MET A 149 6.14 -12.99 6.09
C MET A 149 5.35 -14.03 5.29
N ASN A 150 5.50 -15.31 5.66
CA ASN A 150 4.76 -16.38 5.00
C ASN A 150 3.25 -16.26 5.28
N ILE A 151 2.42 -16.35 4.24
CA ILE A 151 0.95 -16.29 4.35
C ILE A 151 0.41 -17.33 5.34
N LYS A 152 0.94 -18.55 5.36
CA LYS A 152 0.46 -19.61 6.27
C LYS A 152 0.70 -19.26 7.73
N GLU A 153 1.81 -18.57 8.02
CA GLU A 153 2.14 -18.09 9.36
C GLU A 153 1.32 -16.86 9.74
N PHE A 154 0.98 -16.01 8.76
CA PHE A 154 0.13 -14.85 8.99
C PHE A 154 -1.31 -15.24 9.35
N VAL A 155 -1.88 -16.21 8.63
CA VAL A 155 -3.28 -16.65 8.81
C VAL A 155 -3.55 -17.24 10.20
N SER A 156 -2.53 -17.74 10.89
CA SER A 156 -2.67 -18.27 12.26
C SER A 156 -2.60 -17.19 13.35
N ARG A 157 -2.31 -15.93 13.00
CA ARG A 157 -2.22 -14.82 13.98
C ARG A 157 -3.58 -14.21 14.26
N ILE A 158 -3.80 -13.86 15.53
CA ILE A 158 -4.93 -13.00 15.92
C ILE A 158 -4.50 -11.55 15.71
N ILE A 159 -5.18 -10.86 14.81
CA ILE A 159 -4.87 -9.48 14.45
C ILE A 159 -5.96 -8.58 15.03
N ASN A 160 -5.55 -7.57 15.79
CA ASN A 160 -6.42 -6.47 16.14
C ASN A 160 -6.32 -5.39 15.03
N PRO A 161 -7.36 -5.21 14.20
CA PRO A 161 -7.34 -4.21 13.13
C PRO A 161 -7.33 -2.77 13.65
N ASP A 162 -7.57 -2.53 14.93
CA ASP A 162 -7.44 -1.19 15.53
C ASP A 162 -6.00 -0.89 15.99
N ASN A 163 -5.14 -1.92 16.07
CA ASN A 163 -3.74 -1.75 16.42
C ASN A 163 -2.86 -1.61 15.17
N GLY A 164 -2.45 -0.38 14.82
CA GLY A 164 -1.53 -0.10 13.71
C GLY A 164 -0.17 -0.82 13.77
N LEU A 165 0.25 -1.26 14.96
CA LEU A 165 1.48 -2.02 15.18
C LEU A 165 1.35 -3.51 14.89
N ASN A 166 0.13 -4.07 14.84
CA ASN A 166 -0.03 -5.47 14.47
C ASN A 166 0.35 -5.64 12.99
N ALA A 167 1.58 -6.10 12.76
CA ALA A 167 2.14 -6.21 11.44
C ALA A 167 1.27 -7.06 10.51
N MET A 168 0.93 -6.51 9.34
CA MET A 168 0.17 -7.18 8.31
C MET A 168 1.05 -7.58 7.13
N ILE A 169 0.64 -8.61 6.38
CA ILE A 169 1.26 -8.88 5.08
C ILE A 169 1.05 -7.69 4.12
N PRO A 170 1.95 -7.48 3.14
CA PRO A 170 1.75 -6.48 2.10
C PRO A 170 0.43 -6.76 1.37
N VAL A 171 -0.30 -5.70 1.04
CA VAL A 171 -1.53 -5.88 0.25
C VAL A 171 -1.13 -6.29 -1.16
N THR A 172 -1.66 -7.41 -1.63
CA THR A 172 -1.39 -7.95 -2.98
C THR A 172 -2.14 -7.19 -4.07
N HIS A 173 -3.25 -6.53 -3.71
CA HIS A 173 -4.08 -5.76 -4.62
C HIS A 173 -4.20 -4.31 -4.14
N PRO A 174 -3.99 -3.29 -4.99
CA PRO A 174 -4.25 -1.91 -4.60
C PRO A 174 -5.73 -1.73 -4.26
N HIS A 175 -6.05 -1.30 -3.04
CA HIS A 175 -7.45 -1.05 -2.61
C HIS A 175 -8.10 0.08 -3.43
N VAL A 176 -8.78 -0.28 -4.53
CA VAL A 176 -9.41 0.67 -5.46
C VAL A 176 -10.50 1.52 -4.79
N VAL A 177 -11.24 0.96 -3.82
CA VAL A 177 -12.33 1.68 -3.14
C VAL A 177 -11.81 2.73 -2.14
N HIS A 178 -10.69 2.47 -1.47
CA HIS A 178 -10.13 3.36 -0.45
C HIS A 178 -9.48 4.61 -1.06
N GLN A 179 -9.09 4.53 -2.32
CA GLN A 179 -8.53 5.64 -3.10
C GLN A 179 -9.60 6.43 -3.86
N SER A 180 -10.86 5.99 -3.85
CA SER A 180 -11.95 6.76 -4.44
C SER A 180 -12.19 8.06 -3.66
N PHE A 181 -12.52 9.13 -4.38
CA PHE A 181 -12.79 10.44 -3.80
C PHE A 181 -13.83 10.39 -2.66
N GLY A 182 -14.90 9.60 -2.83
CA GLY A 182 -15.93 9.42 -1.80
C GLY A 182 -15.43 8.73 -0.52
N GLY A 183 -14.54 7.74 -0.66
CA GLY A 183 -13.88 7.08 0.47
C GLY A 183 -12.97 8.02 1.25
N ALA A 184 -12.21 8.87 0.54
CA ALA A 184 -11.37 9.89 1.15
C ALA A 184 -12.18 10.94 1.93
N VAL A 185 -13.25 11.48 1.32
CA VAL A 185 -14.13 12.47 1.97
C VAL A 185 -14.79 11.92 3.25
N THR A 186 -15.20 10.65 3.24
CA THR A 186 -15.82 10.01 4.40
C THR A 186 -14.85 9.90 5.58
N ARG A 187 -13.57 9.54 5.34
CA ARG A 187 -12.55 9.47 6.40
C ARG A 187 -12.27 10.83 7.03
N VAL A 188 -12.17 11.87 6.20
CA VAL A 188 -11.97 13.25 6.68
C VAL A 188 -13.13 13.64 7.60
N ARG A 189 -14.38 13.40 7.21
CA ARG A 189 -15.56 13.71 8.05
C ARG A 189 -15.56 12.95 9.37
N VAL A 190 -15.22 11.66 9.35
CA VAL A 190 -15.16 10.84 10.56
C VAL A 190 -14.09 11.35 11.53
N HIS A 191 -12.97 11.87 11.03
CA HIS A 191 -11.82 12.25 11.87
C HIS A 191 -11.77 13.73 12.26
N MET A 192 -12.32 14.62 11.43
CA MET A 192 -12.30 16.07 11.67
C MET A 192 -13.60 16.59 12.31
N GLY A 193 -14.66 15.77 12.35
CA GLY A 193 -16.02 16.27 12.65
C GLY A 193 -16.56 17.14 11.51
N ASP A 194 -17.84 17.53 11.61
CA ASP A 194 -18.46 18.48 10.67
C ASP A 194 -17.88 19.90 10.80
#